data_AF-A0A6N2I7H6-F1
#
_entry.id   AF-A0A6N2I7H6-F1
#
_cell.length_a   1.000
_cell.length_b   1.000
_cell.length_c   1.000
_cell.angle_alpha   90.00
_cell.angle_beta   90.00
_cell.angle_gamma   90.00
#
_symmetry.space_group_name_H-M   'P 1'
#
loop_
_entity.id
_entity.type
_entity.pdbx_description
1 polymer ?
#
loop_
_entity_poly.entity_id
_entity_poly.type
_entity_poly.pdbx_seq_one_letter_code
_entity_poly.pdbx_strand_id
1 'polypeptide(L)'
;MARLTQWNSTLFAALVADQIITPVTEAVLDEAKRTCPVRTGDLQDSLTYQVDVQGQKITGVVYTDAKYAPYVHEGRGPVEAAPGKVLGPLPAPYPRFVRRVGPAKAQPWLLEALSAARAWLN
;
A
#
# COMPACT_ATOMS: atom_id res chain seq x y z
N MET A 1 -1.17 -53.14 -9.62
CA MET A 1 -0.76 -52.20 -8.55
C MET A 1 -0.45 -50.85 -9.17
N ALA A 2 -1.46 -49.98 -9.25
CA ALA A 2 -1.38 -48.70 -9.95
C ALA A 2 -0.85 -47.60 -9.01
N ARG A 3 0.11 -46.84 -9.54
CA ARG A 3 0.89 -45.79 -8.90
C ARG A 3 -0.03 -44.57 -8.66
N LEU A 4 -0.62 -44.44 -7.47
CA LEU A 4 -1.55 -43.36 -7.10
C LEU A 4 -0.94 -42.27 -6.20
N THR A 5 0.38 -42.05 -6.28
CA THR A 5 1.06 -41.10 -5.37
C THR A 5 2.01 -40.18 -6.11
N GLN A 6 1.48 -39.45 -7.09
CA GLN A 6 2.14 -38.23 -7.56
C GLN A 6 1.14 -37.09 -7.43
N TRP A 7 1.18 -36.42 -6.27
CA TRP A 7 0.52 -35.12 -6.12
C TRP A 7 1.07 -34.21 -7.21
N ASN A 8 0.21 -33.80 -8.13
CA ASN A 8 0.59 -32.84 -9.15
C ASN A 8 0.89 -31.52 -8.44
N SER A 9 2.17 -31.16 -8.36
CA SER A 9 2.66 -29.95 -7.68
C SER A 9 1.90 -28.68 -8.12
N THR A 10 1.44 -28.64 -9.36
CA THR A 10 0.61 -27.55 -9.89
C THR A 10 -0.76 -27.48 -9.22
N LEU A 11 -1.43 -28.62 -9.01
CA LEU A 11 -2.75 -28.67 -8.37
C LEU A 11 -2.65 -28.29 -6.89
N PHE A 12 -1.58 -28.73 -6.21
CA PHE A 12 -1.33 -28.34 -4.83
C PHE A 12 -1.07 -26.84 -4.70
N ALA A 13 -0.24 -26.27 -5.58
CA ALA A 13 0.04 -24.83 -5.58
C ALA A 13 -1.24 -24.02 -5.84
N ALA A 14 -2.08 -24.45 -6.79
CA ALA A 14 -3.36 -23.78 -7.07
C ALA A 14 -4.31 -23.84 -5.86
N LEU A 15 -4.39 -24.99 -5.18
CA LEU A 15 -5.22 -25.14 -3.98
C LEU A 15 -4.75 -24.24 -2.84
N VAL A 16 -3.44 -24.20 -2.57
CA VAL A 16 -2.88 -23.33 -1.52
C VAL A 16 -3.07 -21.86 -1.87
N ALA A 17 -2.90 -21.49 -3.14
CA ALA A 17 -3.13 -20.13 -3.60
C ALA A 17 -4.58 -19.70 -3.34
N ASP A 18 -5.55 -20.51 -3.75
CA ASP A 18 -6.98 -20.22 -3.62
C ASP A 18 -7.49 -20.26 -2.17
N GLN A 19 -7.11 -21.29 -1.41
CA GLN A 19 -7.72 -21.56 -0.10
C GLN A 19 -6.99 -20.88 1.08
N ILE A 20 -5.73 -20.50 0.90
CA ILE A 20 -4.91 -19.94 1.99
C ILE A 20 -4.44 -18.55 1.62
N ILE A 21 -3.77 -18.39 0.47
CA ILE A 21 -3.12 -17.12 0.14
C ILE A 21 -4.15 -16.05 -0.24
N THR A 22 -5.18 -16.38 -1.02
CA THR A 22 -6.23 -15.42 -1.38
C THR A 22 -6.94 -14.85 -0.13
N PRO A 23 -7.48 -15.66 0.80
CA PRO A 23 -8.14 -15.12 2.00
C PRO A 23 -7.22 -14.30 2.89
N VAL A 24 -5.96 -14.70 3.04
CA VAL A 24 -4.97 -13.94 3.83
C VAL A 24 -4.67 -12.60 3.15
N THR A 25 -4.58 -12.58 1.82
CA THR A 25 -4.32 -11.35 1.06
C THR A 25 -5.53 -10.40 1.12
N GLU A 26 -6.75 -10.93 1.05
CA GLU A 26 -7.99 -10.18 1.23
C GLU A 26 -8.09 -9.57 2.64
N ALA A 27 -7.74 -10.35 3.68
CA ALA A 27 -7.69 -9.83 5.05
C ALA A 27 -6.70 -8.67 5.20
N VAL A 28 -5.51 -8.77 4.57
CA VAL A 28 -4.54 -7.66 4.54
C VAL A 28 -5.11 -6.46 3.79
N LEU A 29 -5.81 -6.67 2.67
CA LEU A 29 -6.44 -5.59 1.90
C LEU A 29 -7.53 -4.88 2.70
N ASP A 30 -8.39 -5.62 3.39
CA ASP A 30 -9.46 -5.04 4.21
C ASP A 30 -8.88 -4.21 5.36
N GLU A 31 -7.84 -4.72 5.99
CA GLU A 31 -7.12 -4.00 7.04
C GLU A 31 -6.40 -2.76 6.49
N ALA A 32 -5.79 -2.86 5.31
CA ALA A 32 -5.17 -1.74 4.62
C ALA A 32 -6.21 -0.67 4.28
N LYS A 33 -7.40 -1.06 3.80
CA LYS A 33 -8.51 -0.13 3.55
C LYS A 33 -8.98 0.52 4.85
N ARG A 34 -9.12 -0.25 5.93
CA ARG A 34 -9.55 0.26 7.25
C ARG A 34 -8.58 1.27 7.85
N THR A 35 -7.28 1.05 7.69
CA THR A 35 -6.22 1.92 8.24
C THR A 35 -5.76 3.01 7.28
N CYS A 36 -6.18 2.94 6.01
CA CYS A 36 -5.82 3.91 4.99
C CYS A 36 -6.19 5.34 5.43
N PRO A 37 -5.26 6.30 5.35
CA PRO A 37 -5.57 7.70 5.61
C PRO A 37 -6.62 8.22 4.62
N VAL A 38 -7.75 8.70 5.14
CA VAL A 38 -8.84 9.22 4.32
C VAL A 38 -8.77 10.74 4.27
N ARG A 39 -8.60 11.27 3.05
CA ARG A 39 -8.80 12.70 2.77
C ARG A 39 -9.95 12.92 1.80
N THR A 40 -9.95 12.21 0.67
CA THR A 40 -11.01 12.22 -0.35
C THR A 40 -11.66 10.85 -0.58
N GLY A 41 -11.02 9.76 -0.12
CA GLY A 41 -11.48 8.37 -0.35
C GLY A 41 -10.74 7.67 -1.51
N ASP A 42 -10.28 8.43 -2.52
CA ASP A 42 -9.68 7.88 -3.74
C ASP A 42 -8.52 6.89 -3.49
N LEU A 43 -7.69 7.16 -2.46
CA LEU A 43 -6.58 6.26 -2.10
C LEU A 43 -7.10 4.92 -1.59
N GLN A 44 -8.11 4.94 -0.73
CA GLN A 44 -8.71 3.74 -0.14
C GLN A 44 -9.40 2.91 -1.23
N ASP A 45 -10.12 3.57 -2.14
CA ASP A 45 -10.83 2.92 -3.24
C ASP A 45 -9.87 2.33 -4.29
N SER A 46 -8.68 2.93 -4.45
CA SER A 46 -7.65 2.44 -5.37
C SER A 46 -6.88 1.22 -4.88
N LEU A 47 -7.07 0.79 -3.63
CA LEU A 47 -6.37 -0.37 -3.07
C LEU A 47 -6.94 -1.65 -3.68
N THR A 48 -6.03 -2.48 -4.19
CA THR A 48 -6.34 -3.76 -4.81
C THR A 48 -5.33 -4.83 -4.40
N TYR A 49 -5.58 -6.07 -4.78
CA TYR A 49 -4.68 -7.18 -4.53
C TYR A 49 -4.49 -8.06 -5.76
N GLN A 50 -3.42 -8.84 -5.75
CA GLN A 50 -3.15 -9.90 -6.71
C GLN A 50 -2.45 -11.05 -6.02
N VAL A 51 -2.76 -12.29 -6.42
CA VAL A 51 -2.01 -13.48 -6.03
C VAL A 51 -1.24 -13.98 -7.25
N ASP A 52 0.07 -14.11 -7.11
CA ASP A 52 0.96 -14.64 -8.14
C ASP A 52 1.52 -16.01 -7.73
N VAL A 53 1.54 -16.95 -8.67
CA VAL A 53 2.01 -18.32 -8.49
C VAL A 53 3.16 -18.56 -9.46
N GLN A 54 4.38 -18.56 -8.93
CA GLN A 54 5.61 -18.80 -9.69
C GLN A 54 6.26 -20.10 -9.21
N GLY A 55 5.91 -21.21 -9.88
CA GLY A 55 6.42 -22.54 -9.53
C GLY A 55 5.98 -22.96 -8.13
N GLN A 56 6.93 -23.00 -7.17
CA GLN A 56 6.67 -23.36 -5.77
C GLN A 56 6.47 -22.12 -4.86
N LYS A 57 6.63 -20.91 -5.41
CA LYS A 57 6.45 -19.67 -4.67
C LYS A 57 5.07 -19.10 -4.97
N ILE A 58 4.26 -18.93 -3.93
CA ILE A 58 2.97 -18.24 -4.02
C ILE A 58 3.11 -16.93 -3.25
N THR A 59 2.75 -15.81 -3.86
CA THR A 59 2.88 -14.47 -3.28
C THR A 59 1.58 -13.70 -3.43
N GLY A 60 0.97 -13.35 -2.30
CA GLY A 60 -0.11 -12.36 -2.25
C GLY A 60 0.48 -10.96 -2.16
N VAL A 61 -0.01 -10.04 -3.01
CA VAL A 61 0.45 -8.65 -3.09
C VAL A 61 -0.75 -7.73 -2.94
N VAL A 62 -0.67 -6.80 -2.00
CA VAL A 62 -1.62 -5.69 -1.84
C VAL A 62 -0.94 -4.41 -2.30
N TYR A 63 -1.58 -3.66 -3.19
CA TYR A 63 -0.98 -2.49 -3.82
C TYR A 63 -2.03 -1.44 -4.24
N THR A 64 -1.53 -0.30 -4.73
CA THR A 64 -2.33 0.77 -5.33
C THR A 64 -1.53 1.39 -6.48
N ASP A 65 -2.24 1.78 -7.55
CA ASP A 65 -1.68 2.51 -8.68
C ASP A 65 -1.68 4.04 -8.46
N ALA A 66 -2.16 4.51 -7.31
CA ALA A 66 -2.18 5.92 -6.98
C ALA A 66 -0.73 6.45 -6.85
N LYS A 67 -0.32 7.30 -7.81
CA LYS A 67 1.05 7.85 -7.88
C LYS A 67 1.50 8.58 -6.61
N TYR A 68 0.56 9.13 -5.83
CA TYR A 68 0.85 9.84 -4.59
C TYR A 68 0.88 8.93 -3.35
N ALA A 69 0.51 7.65 -3.47
CA ALA A 69 0.50 6.71 -2.36
C ALA A 69 1.86 6.57 -1.66
N PRO A 70 3.01 6.49 -2.37
CA PRO A 70 4.31 6.43 -1.71
C PRO A 70 4.58 7.65 -0.83
N TYR A 71 4.10 8.83 -1.22
CA TYR A 71 4.28 10.06 -0.46
C TYR A 71 3.51 10.05 0.86
N VAL A 72 2.31 9.47 0.86
CA VAL A 72 1.50 9.28 2.07
C VAL A 72 2.13 8.19 2.95
N HIS A 73 2.61 7.11 2.33
CA HIS A 73 3.14 5.95 3.04
C HIS A 73 4.46 6.28 3.74
N GLU A 74 5.39 6.89 3.00
CA GLU A 74 6.76 7.17 3.46
C GLU A 74 6.92 8.57 4.08
N GLY A 75 5.92 9.44 3.95
CA GLY A 75 5.98 10.80 4.50
C GLY A 75 6.90 11.75 3.72
N ARG A 76 6.98 11.60 2.40
CA ARG A 76 7.87 12.45 1.59
C ARG A 76 7.24 12.81 0.24
N GLY A 77 6.27 13.73 0.27
CA GLY A 77 5.70 14.34 -0.93
C GLY A 77 6.56 15.47 -1.51
N PRO A 78 6.21 15.98 -2.71
CA PRO A 78 6.83 17.16 -3.28
C PRO A 78 6.75 18.34 -2.31
N VAL A 79 7.88 19.04 -2.12
CA VAL A 79 7.95 20.24 -1.27
C VAL A 79 7.48 21.43 -2.09
N GLU A 80 6.24 21.84 -1.87
CA GLU A 80 5.69 23.06 -2.46
C GLU A 80 5.89 24.26 -1.55
N ALA A 81 6.21 25.41 -2.14
CA ALA A 81 6.31 26.65 -1.41
C ALA A 81 4.91 27.24 -1.14
N ALA A 82 4.56 27.40 0.13
CA ALA A 82 3.33 28.09 0.52
C ALA A 82 3.60 29.61 0.73
N PRO A 83 2.69 30.50 0.31
CA PRO A 83 2.82 31.93 0.55
C PRO A 83 2.68 32.25 2.05
N GLY A 84 3.56 33.10 2.59
CA GLY A 84 3.46 33.57 3.98
C GLY A 84 2.51 34.76 4.11
N LYS A 85 1.82 34.84 5.26
CA LYS A 85 0.77 35.83 5.56
C LYS A 85 1.30 37.24 5.91
N VAL A 86 2.60 37.38 6.19
CA VAL A 86 3.18 38.55 6.90
C VAL A 86 3.98 39.51 6.01
N LEU A 87 4.47 39.07 4.85
CA LEU A 87 5.10 39.95 3.87
C LEU A 87 4.03 40.30 2.83
N GLY A 88 3.64 41.58 2.76
CA GLY A 88 2.79 42.10 1.69
C GLY A 88 3.34 41.77 0.29
N PRO A 89 2.65 42.15 -0.81
CA PRO A 89 3.07 41.78 -2.16
C PRO A 89 4.50 42.25 -2.44
N LEU A 90 5.44 41.31 -2.53
CA LEU A 90 6.81 41.56 -2.99
C LEU A 90 6.77 41.85 -4.50
N PRO A 91 7.54 42.84 -4.99
CA PRO A 91 7.65 43.10 -6.42
C PRO A 91 8.34 41.93 -7.15
N ALA A 92 7.94 41.66 -8.39
CA ALA A 92 8.61 40.70 -9.26
C ALA A 92 10.12 41.05 -9.39
N PRO A 93 11.04 40.07 -9.52
CA PRO A 93 10.85 38.66 -9.88
C PRO A 93 10.98 37.70 -8.68
N TYR A 94 10.88 38.17 -7.44
CA TYR A 94 11.14 37.32 -6.27
C TYR A 94 9.96 36.36 -6.00
N PRO A 95 10.15 35.03 -6.09
CA PRO A 95 9.16 34.09 -5.60
C PRO A 95 8.92 34.30 -4.11
N ARG A 96 7.64 34.38 -3.71
CA ARG A 96 7.18 34.49 -2.31
C ARG A 96 7.53 33.21 -1.51
N PHE A 97 8.80 32.98 -1.19
CA PHE A 97 9.18 31.85 -0.33
C PHE A 97 9.10 32.26 1.13
N VAL A 98 7.97 31.96 1.80
CA VAL A 98 7.78 32.33 3.21
C VAL A 98 6.98 31.28 3.99
N ARG A 99 7.36 30.00 3.87
CA ARG A 99 7.26 28.97 4.92
C ARG A 99 7.97 27.71 4.42
N ARG A 100 8.95 27.19 5.18
CA ARG A 100 9.41 25.81 4.97
C ARG A 100 8.31 24.90 5.49
N VAL A 101 7.56 24.27 4.59
CA VAL A 101 6.64 23.22 4.98
C VAL A 101 7.51 22.03 5.38
N GLY A 102 7.41 21.58 6.63
CA GLY A 102 8.09 20.36 7.06
C GLY A 102 7.63 19.18 6.21
N PRO A 103 8.44 18.11 6.10
CA PRO A 103 8.01 16.91 5.39
C PRO A 103 6.68 16.41 5.98
N ALA A 104 5.81 15.89 5.11
CA ALA A 104 4.59 15.23 5.57
C ALA A 104 4.96 14.10 6.53
N LYS A 105 4.17 13.86 7.58
CA LYS A 105 4.41 12.69 8.43
C LYS A 105 4.11 11.43 7.64
N ALA A 106 4.98 10.43 7.76
CA ALA A 106 4.74 9.10 7.19
C ALA A 106 3.54 8.45 7.86
N GLN A 107 2.70 7.81 7.05
CA GLN A 107 1.58 7.00 7.50
C GLN A 107 1.73 5.63 6.84
N PRO A 108 2.50 4.70 7.42
CA PRO A 108 2.88 3.45 6.74
C PRO A 108 1.75 2.40 6.78
N TRP A 109 0.56 2.75 6.28
CA TRP A 109 -0.67 1.95 6.49
C TRP A 109 -0.60 0.54 5.89
N LEU A 110 0.07 0.35 4.75
CA LEU A 110 0.24 -0.99 4.15
C LEU A 110 1.10 -1.88 5.04
N LEU A 111 2.17 -1.32 5.62
CA LEU A 111 3.03 -2.05 6.54
C LEU A 111 2.31 -2.37 7.85
N GLU A 112 1.55 -1.41 8.37
CA GLU A 112 0.72 -1.60 9.57
C GLU A 112 -0.34 -2.69 9.35
N ALA A 113 -1.02 -2.67 8.20
CA ALA A 113 -2.00 -3.69 7.84
C ALA A 113 -1.39 -5.09 7.72
N LEU A 114 -0.24 -5.21 7.07
CA LEU A 114 0.49 -6.47 6.99
C LEU A 114 0.92 -6.97 8.38
N SER A 115 1.40 -6.06 9.24
CA SER A 115 1.79 -6.39 10.62
C SER A 115 0.59 -6.86 11.44
N ALA A 116 -0.56 -6.20 11.30
CA ALA A 116 -1.79 -6.56 11.98
C ALA A 116 -2.30 -7.94 11.54
N ALA A 117 -2.37 -8.19 10.23
CA ALA A 117 -2.77 -9.48 9.69
C ALA A 117 -1.79 -10.60 10.09
N ARG A 118 -0.48 -10.31 10.12
CA ARG A 118 0.53 -11.26 10.59
C ARG A 118 0.32 -11.65 12.05
N ALA A 119 -0.15 -10.74 12.90
CA ALA A 119 -0.40 -11.04 14.30
C ALA A 119 -1.49 -12.11 14.49
N TRP A 120 -2.39 -12.31 13.53
CA TRP A 120 -3.39 -13.37 13.56
C TRP A 120 -2.84 -14.77 13.19
N LEU A 121 -1.65 -14.84 12.59
CA LEU A 121 -1.03 -16.09 12.14
C LEU A 121 -0.08 -16.72 13.18
N ASN A 122 0.15 -16.05 14.31
CA ASN A 122 0.97 -16.53 15.43
C ASN A 122 0.07 -16.98 16.58
#